data_AF-L7L604-F1
#
_entry.id   AF-L7L604-F1
#
_cell.length_a   1.000
_cell.length_b   1.000
_cell.length_c   1.000
_cell.angle_alpha   90.00
_cell.angle_beta   90.00
_cell.angle_gamma   90.00
#
_symmetry.space_group_name_H-M   'P 1'
#
loop_
_entity.id
_entity.type
_entity.pdbx_description
1 polymer ?
#
loop_
_entity_poly.entity_id
_entity_poly.type
_entity_poly.pdbx_seq_one_letter_code
_entity_poly.pdbx_strand_id
1 'polypeptide(L)'
;MGATVARARCDATGAIQSDVWGSIVMPGPRSRLPREPRVVVIGAGVAGITAAHVLAEAGFTEVTVLEKAPDMGGVWYWNSYPGLTCDVPSQLYQFGWAPKADWSHIWADGPQIQRYHREVVDRFGLADRIRCGVEVTTAAFDDDSGQWLLDTADGEQIVADFVLCATGVLENPAYPDIEGLDTFAGPVVHTARWDADMTTVGRRIAVLGTGSTGVQVVSALQPQAQELLHFIRSPQWVLWAPMGLPQIPGVATVLGRLPKLHREVYRGLLWGSGLFADIVLRPSWRRSLVQAYARACLVVQVRDRELRRRLTPDFQPLCKRQVVSGTYYRALQQPNARLVTGGDREDHPGRDRHRRRRTARGRRDRAGHRIPRARLHASHADHRPGRADPRPGVGRGAAGLPDDRDPGIPESVHGPGPELADGVDLAAAFG
;
A
#
# COMPACT_ATOMS: atom_id res chain seq x y z
N MET A 1 -49.46 -4.27 3.16
CA MET A 1 -49.91 -2.86 3.26
C MET A 1 -49.74 -2.41 4.69
N GLY A 2 -49.06 -1.27 4.91
CA GLY A 2 -48.84 -0.67 6.23
C GLY A 2 -47.39 -0.73 6.70
N ALA A 3 -46.55 0.16 6.17
CA ALA A 3 -45.20 0.42 6.69
C ALA A 3 -45.30 1.46 7.81
N THR A 4 -44.80 1.14 9.00
CA THR A 4 -44.56 2.14 10.05
C THR A 4 -43.06 2.27 10.27
N VAL A 5 -42.51 3.37 9.78
CA VAL A 5 -41.13 3.79 9.99
C VAL A 5 -41.01 4.39 11.39
N ALA A 6 -40.31 3.72 12.31
CA ALA A 6 -39.93 4.31 13.59
C ALA A 6 -38.52 4.89 13.51
N ARG A 7 -38.43 6.22 13.36
CA ARG A 7 -37.19 6.98 13.59
C ARG A 7 -36.96 7.08 15.10
N ALA A 8 -35.86 6.51 15.60
CA ALA A 8 -35.37 6.83 16.94
C ALA A 8 -34.53 8.12 16.87
N ARG A 9 -34.97 9.17 17.57
CA ARG A 9 -34.13 10.31 17.94
C ARG A 9 -33.46 9.97 19.28
N CYS A 10 -32.15 10.14 19.37
CA CYS A 10 -31.46 10.23 20.66
C CYS A 10 -31.65 11.65 21.20
N ASP A 11 -32.34 11.79 22.34
CA ASP A 11 -32.19 12.95 23.19
C ASP A 11 -31.52 12.54 24.51
N ALA A 12 -30.60 13.40 24.93
CA ALA A 12 -29.73 13.24 26.08
C ALA A 12 -30.52 13.45 27.38
N THR A 13 -30.78 12.37 28.12
CA THR A 13 -30.86 12.31 29.59
C THR A 13 -31.19 10.87 29.99
N GLY A 14 -30.33 10.26 30.81
CA GLY A 14 -30.46 8.85 31.19
C GLY A 14 -31.64 8.59 32.11
N ALA A 15 -32.48 7.63 31.74
CA ALA A 15 -33.21 6.73 32.63
C ALA A 15 -33.83 5.60 31.78
N ILE A 16 -33.46 4.35 32.04
CA ILE A 16 -34.09 3.16 31.45
C ILE A 16 -35.31 2.84 32.30
N GLN A 17 -36.52 3.02 31.77
CA GLN A 17 -37.72 2.38 32.33
C GLN A 17 -37.97 1.07 31.59
N SER A 18 -37.89 -0.02 32.36
CA SER A 18 -38.44 -1.32 32.03
C SER A 18 -39.95 -1.23 31.86
N ASP A 19 -40.48 -1.92 30.85
CA ASP A 19 -41.80 -2.59 30.81
C ASP A 19 -42.48 -2.41 29.45
N VAL A 20 -42.11 -3.22 28.44
CA VAL A 20 -43.02 -3.86 27.47
C VAL A 20 -42.28 -5.03 26.83
N TRP A 21 -42.41 -6.25 27.36
CA TRP A 21 -42.11 -7.48 26.60
C TRP A 21 -43.42 -8.05 26.07
N GLY A 22 -43.80 -7.62 24.86
CA GLY A 22 -44.75 -8.36 24.03
C GLY A 22 -44.06 -9.63 23.53
N SER A 23 -44.76 -10.76 23.64
CA SER A 23 -44.28 -12.09 23.25
C SER A 23 -43.85 -12.14 21.78
N ILE A 24 -42.53 -12.11 21.55
CA ILE A 24 -41.95 -12.61 20.30
C ILE A 24 -42.14 -14.12 20.33
N VAL A 25 -42.97 -14.62 19.41
CA VAL A 25 -43.02 -16.04 19.09
C VAL A 25 -41.65 -16.39 18.49
N MET A 26 -40.77 -16.94 19.32
CA MET A 26 -39.51 -17.50 18.86
C MET A 26 -39.82 -18.70 17.96
N PRO A 27 -39.26 -18.80 16.74
CA PRO A 27 -39.36 -20.03 15.97
C PRO A 27 -38.81 -21.20 16.81
N GLY A 28 -39.53 -22.32 16.79
CA GLY A 28 -39.32 -23.47 17.66
C GLY A 28 -37.90 -24.05 17.63
N PRO A 29 -37.58 -24.97 18.57
CA PRO A 29 -36.22 -25.44 18.76
C PRO A 29 -35.76 -26.22 17.53
N ARG A 30 -34.87 -25.63 16.73
CA ARG A 30 -34.05 -26.38 15.78
C ARG A 30 -33.09 -27.24 16.60
N SER A 31 -33.48 -28.49 16.84
CA SER A 31 -32.64 -29.53 17.43
C SER A 31 -31.49 -29.86 16.48
N ARG A 32 -30.44 -29.05 16.51
CA ARG A 32 -29.09 -29.52 16.19
C ARG A 32 -28.31 -29.37 17.48
N LEU A 33 -27.70 -30.46 17.96
CA LEU A 33 -26.59 -30.36 18.91
C LEU A 33 -25.69 -29.21 18.43
N PRO A 34 -25.16 -28.33 19.31
CA PRO A 34 -24.43 -27.16 18.85
C PRO A 34 -23.25 -27.62 18.00
N ARG A 35 -23.41 -27.62 16.67
CA ARG A 35 -22.29 -27.86 15.78
C ARG A 35 -21.39 -26.65 15.92
N GLU A 36 -20.10 -26.90 15.93
CA GLU A 36 -19.15 -25.81 16.05
C GLU A 36 -19.30 -24.84 14.86
N PRO A 37 -19.27 -23.52 15.08
CA PRO A 37 -19.38 -22.56 14.00
C PRO A 37 -18.20 -22.65 13.05
N ARG A 38 -18.47 -22.75 11.75
CA ARG A 38 -17.45 -22.72 10.69
C ARG A 38 -17.11 -21.27 10.37
N VAL A 39 -15.87 -20.88 10.62
CA VAL A 39 -15.38 -19.53 10.39
C VAL A 39 -14.38 -19.53 9.24
N VAL A 40 -14.67 -18.75 8.19
CA VAL A 40 -13.72 -18.54 7.09
C VAL A 40 -13.13 -17.13 7.19
N VAL A 41 -11.81 -17.04 7.13
CA VAL A 41 -11.06 -15.79 7.07
C VAL A 41 -10.46 -15.66 5.68
N ILE A 42 -10.66 -14.52 5.00
CA ILE A 42 -10.14 -14.29 3.65
C ILE A 42 -8.90 -13.40 3.74
N GLY A 43 -7.73 -13.94 3.39
CA GLY A 43 -6.41 -13.32 3.42
C GLY A 43 -5.57 -13.77 4.62
N ALA A 44 -4.32 -14.18 4.37
CA ALA A 44 -3.36 -14.62 5.38
C ALA A 44 -2.23 -13.58 5.62
N GLY A 45 -2.58 -12.29 5.56
CA GLY A 45 -1.74 -11.20 6.07
C GLY A 45 -1.78 -11.08 7.59
N VAL A 46 -1.23 -9.99 8.14
CA VAL A 46 -1.21 -9.70 9.59
C VAL A 46 -2.60 -9.83 10.24
N ALA A 47 -3.65 -9.32 9.57
CA ALA A 47 -5.02 -9.41 10.07
C ALA A 47 -5.55 -10.86 10.10
N GLY A 48 -5.30 -11.64 9.05
CA GLY A 48 -5.74 -13.04 8.97
C GLY A 48 -5.02 -13.95 9.95
N ILE A 49 -3.70 -13.80 10.07
CA ILE A 49 -2.89 -14.51 11.08
C ILE A 49 -3.40 -14.18 12.50
N THR A 50 -3.70 -12.90 12.76
CA THR A 50 -4.26 -12.49 14.05
C THR A 50 -5.64 -13.10 14.29
N ALA A 51 -6.52 -13.09 13.28
CA ALA A 51 -7.85 -13.69 13.39
C ALA A 51 -7.76 -15.20 13.69
N ALA A 52 -6.92 -15.94 12.98
CA ALA A 52 -6.68 -17.35 13.22
C ALA A 52 -6.17 -17.62 14.64
N HIS A 53 -5.19 -16.84 15.10
CA HIS A 53 -4.66 -16.95 16.46
C HIS A 53 -5.72 -16.69 17.53
N VAL A 54 -6.45 -15.58 17.42
CA VAL A 54 -7.46 -15.18 18.42
C VAL A 54 -8.62 -16.17 18.46
N LEU A 55 -9.06 -16.67 17.30
CA LEU A 55 -10.12 -17.69 17.25
C LEU A 55 -9.65 -19.02 17.82
N ALA A 56 -8.40 -19.44 17.55
CA ALA A 56 -7.83 -20.63 18.15
C ALA A 56 -7.72 -20.52 19.69
N GLU A 57 -7.25 -19.38 20.21
CA GLU A 57 -7.20 -19.11 21.66
C GLU A 57 -8.58 -19.09 22.31
N ALA A 58 -9.62 -18.66 21.57
CA ALA A 58 -11.00 -18.69 22.04
C ALA A 58 -11.65 -20.09 21.95
N GLY A 59 -10.90 -21.10 21.49
CA GLY A 59 -11.35 -22.50 21.44
C GLY A 59 -12.05 -22.89 20.14
N PHE A 60 -12.07 -22.03 19.11
CA PHE A 60 -12.64 -22.38 17.81
C PHE A 60 -11.68 -23.32 17.05
N THR A 61 -12.19 -24.46 16.62
CA THR A 61 -11.49 -25.51 15.89
C THR A 61 -11.83 -25.47 14.39
N GLU A 62 -13.07 -25.15 14.03
CA GLU A 62 -13.55 -25.03 12.64
C GLU A 62 -13.23 -23.66 12.01
N VAL A 63 -11.94 -23.30 11.97
CA VAL A 63 -11.46 -22.03 11.38
C VAL A 63 -10.55 -22.33 10.18
N THR A 64 -10.85 -21.71 9.04
CA THR A 64 -10.02 -21.79 7.84
C THR A 64 -9.68 -20.40 7.34
N VAL A 65 -8.41 -20.15 7.08
CA VAL A 65 -7.90 -18.95 6.41
C VAL A 65 -7.62 -19.30 4.95
N LEU A 66 -8.21 -18.56 4.01
CA LEU A 66 -7.99 -18.73 2.57
C LEU A 66 -7.11 -17.59 2.07
N GLU A 67 -5.98 -17.91 1.45
CA GLU A 67 -5.04 -16.94 0.89
C GLU A 67 -4.81 -17.23 -0.58
N LYS A 68 -4.94 -16.20 -1.43
CA LYS A 68 -4.80 -16.35 -2.87
C LYS A 68 -3.34 -16.49 -3.31
N ALA A 69 -2.41 -15.90 -2.55
CA ALA A 69 -0.99 -16.07 -2.76
C ALA A 69 -0.57 -17.53 -2.53
N PRO A 70 0.45 -18.02 -3.24
CA PRO A 70 1.12 -19.29 -2.93
C PRO A 70 1.67 -19.40 -1.51
N ASP A 71 1.85 -18.29 -0.81
CA ASP A 71 2.34 -18.26 0.57
C ASP A 71 1.68 -17.13 1.38
N MET A 72 1.72 -17.24 2.71
CA MET A 72 1.13 -16.28 3.64
C MET A 72 1.93 -14.95 3.72
N GLY A 73 1.47 -13.98 4.50
CA GLY A 73 2.22 -12.76 4.84
C GLY A 73 1.70 -11.48 4.17
N GLY A 74 0.75 -11.61 3.25
CA GLY A 74 0.03 -10.49 2.63
C GLY A 74 0.97 -9.53 1.91
N VAL A 75 1.02 -8.26 2.33
CA VAL A 75 1.86 -7.24 1.69
C VAL A 75 3.35 -7.63 1.63
N TRP A 76 3.84 -8.43 2.59
CA TRP A 76 5.24 -8.87 2.66
C TRP A 76 5.56 -10.06 1.77
N TYR A 77 4.53 -10.78 1.33
CA TYR A 77 4.65 -11.77 0.26
C TYR A 77 4.63 -11.07 -1.11
N TRP A 78 3.63 -10.22 -1.35
CA TRP A 78 3.42 -9.59 -2.65
C TRP A 78 4.51 -8.59 -3.03
N ASN A 79 5.13 -7.93 -2.06
CA ASN A 79 6.23 -7.01 -2.32
C ASN A 79 7.56 -7.73 -2.08
N SER A 80 8.40 -7.78 -3.12
CA SER A 80 9.75 -8.34 -3.07
C SER A 80 10.79 -7.45 -3.77
N TYR A 81 10.42 -6.20 -4.06
CA TYR A 81 11.29 -5.25 -4.75
C TYR A 81 12.55 -4.89 -3.92
N PRO A 82 13.68 -4.55 -4.58
CA PRO A 82 14.90 -4.13 -3.89
C PRO A 82 14.67 -2.93 -2.98
N GLY A 83 15.17 -3.02 -1.73
CA GLY A 83 15.04 -1.96 -0.73
C GLY A 83 13.71 -1.94 0.03
N LEU A 84 12.85 -2.95 -0.13
CA LEU A 84 11.64 -3.10 0.68
C LEU A 84 11.98 -3.14 2.17
N THR A 85 11.52 -2.13 2.92
CA THR A 85 11.76 -1.96 4.36
C THR A 85 10.51 -1.38 5.03
N CYS A 86 10.21 -1.78 6.25
CA CYS A 86 9.12 -1.18 7.03
C CYS A 86 9.50 0.21 7.52
N ASP A 87 8.58 1.19 7.42
CA ASP A 87 8.78 2.55 7.97
C ASP A 87 8.52 2.64 9.48
N VAL A 88 8.03 1.55 10.10
CA VAL A 88 7.82 1.41 11.54
C VAL A 88 8.99 0.62 12.17
N PRO A 89 9.52 1.04 13.34
CA PRO A 89 10.57 0.29 14.02
C PRO A 89 10.15 -1.16 14.32
N SER A 90 11.05 -2.12 14.12
CA SER A 90 10.78 -3.57 14.18
C SER A 90 10.26 -4.04 15.55
N GLN A 91 10.73 -3.43 16.64
CA GLN A 91 10.25 -3.73 18.00
C GLN A 91 8.81 -3.27 18.24
N LEU A 92 8.25 -2.44 17.36
CA LEU A 92 6.84 -2.05 17.34
C LEU A 92 6.06 -2.79 16.23
N TYR A 93 6.68 -3.00 15.06
CA TYR A 93 6.07 -3.71 13.93
C TYR A 93 6.15 -5.23 14.09
N GLN A 94 5.40 -5.75 15.06
CA GLN A 94 5.30 -7.17 15.39
C GLN A 94 3.97 -7.45 16.08
N PHE A 95 3.54 -8.71 16.17
CA PHE A 95 2.37 -9.07 16.95
C PHE A 95 2.66 -8.88 18.45
N GLY A 96 1.78 -8.17 19.15
CA GLY A 96 1.95 -7.94 20.59
C GLY A 96 1.93 -9.21 21.45
N TRP A 97 1.30 -10.27 20.96
CA TRP A 97 1.28 -11.61 21.56
C TRP A 97 2.44 -12.50 21.08
N ALA A 98 3.21 -12.06 20.07
CA ALA A 98 4.37 -12.79 19.56
C ALA A 98 5.63 -11.92 19.39
N PRO A 99 6.13 -11.28 20.45
CA PRO A 99 7.28 -10.40 20.32
C PRO A 99 8.54 -11.16 19.89
N LYS A 100 9.35 -10.55 19.01
CA LYS A 100 10.63 -11.07 18.49
C LYS A 100 11.79 -10.20 19.00
N ALA A 101 12.72 -10.82 19.72
CA ALA A 101 13.79 -10.08 20.41
C ALA A 101 14.97 -9.75 19.47
N ASP A 102 15.23 -10.63 18.52
CA ASP A 102 16.43 -10.72 17.69
C ASP A 102 16.28 -10.07 16.30
N TRP A 103 15.50 -8.98 16.20
CA TRP A 103 15.50 -8.17 14.99
C TRP A 103 16.91 -7.64 14.70
N SER A 104 17.40 -7.86 13.47
CA SER A 104 18.76 -7.47 13.08
C SER A 104 18.92 -5.96 12.86
N HIS A 105 17.84 -5.25 12.52
CA HIS A 105 17.82 -3.81 12.25
C HIS A 105 16.69 -3.11 13.02
N ILE A 106 16.86 -1.80 13.23
CA ILE A 106 15.80 -0.96 13.82
C ILE A 106 14.57 -0.91 12.92
N TRP A 107 14.76 -0.90 11.60
CA TRP A 107 13.72 -1.06 10.59
C TRP A 107 13.99 -2.33 9.79
N ALA A 108 13.16 -3.35 9.96
CA ALA A 108 13.33 -4.63 9.30
C ALA A 108 13.02 -4.54 7.80
N ASP A 109 13.79 -5.30 7.03
CA ASP A 109 13.52 -5.52 5.61
C ASP A 109 12.33 -6.47 5.41
N GLY A 110 11.80 -6.50 4.18
CA GLY A 110 10.68 -7.37 3.82
C GLY A 110 10.95 -8.87 4.12
N PRO A 111 12.08 -9.44 3.70
CA PRO A 111 12.42 -10.84 3.98
C PRO A 111 12.44 -11.19 5.48
N GLN A 112 12.91 -10.30 6.35
CA GLN A 112 12.91 -10.51 7.80
C GLN A 112 11.49 -10.55 8.37
N ILE A 113 10.62 -9.66 7.90
CA ILE A 113 9.22 -9.63 8.35
C ILE A 113 8.47 -10.86 7.83
N GLN A 114 8.71 -11.27 6.59
CA GLN A 114 8.13 -12.48 6.02
C GLN A 114 8.56 -13.73 6.80
N ARG A 115 9.84 -13.85 7.15
CA ARG A 115 10.32 -14.94 8.04
C ARG A 115 9.66 -14.90 9.41
N TYR A 116 9.54 -13.72 10.00
CA TYR A 116 8.85 -13.56 11.29
C TYR A 116 7.38 -14.03 11.23
N HIS A 117 6.64 -13.71 10.16
CA HIS A 117 5.27 -14.21 10.00
C HIS A 117 5.19 -15.73 9.91
N ARG A 118 6.10 -16.37 9.16
CA ARG A 118 6.21 -17.84 9.11
C ARG A 118 6.52 -18.43 10.48
N GLU A 119 7.55 -17.90 11.16
CA GLU A 119 7.91 -18.30 12.53
C GLU A 119 6.72 -18.22 13.49
N VAL A 120 5.87 -17.19 13.36
CA VAL A 120 4.66 -17.02 14.19
C VAL A 120 3.60 -18.06 13.83
N VAL A 121 3.31 -18.27 12.55
CA VAL A 121 2.34 -19.28 12.11
C VAL A 121 2.73 -20.67 12.63
N ASP A 122 4.01 -21.04 12.51
CA ASP A 122 4.54 -22.33 12.97
C ASP A 122 4.49 -22.43 14.50
N ARG A 123 4.98 -21.41 15.21
CA ARG A 123 5.07 -21.40 16.68
C ARG A 123 3.71 -21.55 17.37
N PHE A 124 2.64 -21.07 16.75
CA PHE A 124 1.29 -21.14 17.29
C PHE A 124 0.42 -22.22 16.61
N GLY A 125 1.01 -23.11 15.80
CA GLY A 125 0.28 -24.22 15.18
C GLY A 125 -0.85 -23.77 14.26
N LEU A 126 -0.67 -22.65 13.56
CA LEU A 126 -1.70 -22.06 12.68
C LEU A 126 -1.60 -22.58 11.24
N ALA A 127 -0.52 -23.27 10.89
CA ALA A 127 -0.25 -23.72 9.51
C ALA A 127 -1.41 -24.55 8.94
N ASP A 128 -1.95 -25.51 9.69
CA ASP A 128 -3.04 -26.39 9.26
C ASP A 128 -4.37 -25.66 9.01
N ARG A 129 -4.49 -24.42 9.51
CA ARG A 129 -5.67 -23.57 9.32
C ARG A 129 -5.55 -22.69 8.08
N ILE A 130 -4.38 -22.57 7.47
CA ILE A 130 -4.12 -21.65 6.36
C ILE A 130 -4.01 -22.44 5.05
N ARG A 131 -4.93 -22.16 4.12
CA ARG A 131 -4.93 -22.70 2.76
C ARG A 131 -4.46 -21.61 1.79
N CYS A 132 -3.21 -21.68 1.38
CA CYS A 132 -2.62 -20.82 0.35
C CYS A 132 -3.02 -21.29 -1.06
N GLY A 133 -2.88 -20.41 -2.05
CA GLY A 133 -3.27 -20.65 -3.44
C GLY A 133 -4.78 -20.69 -3.68
N VAL A 134 -5.61 -20.26 -2.73
CA VAL A 134 -7.08 -20.27 -2.81
C VAL A 134 -7.60 -18.83 -2.89
N GLU A 135 -7.95 -18.40 -4.10
CA GLU A 135 -8.59 -17.10 -4.31
C GLU A 135 -10.11 -17.22 -4.16
N VAL A 136 -10.68 -16.50 -3.20
CA VAL A 136 -12.14 -16.34 -3.08
C VAL A 136 -12.60 -15.28 -4.07
N THR A 137 -13.47 -15.66 -5.01
CA THR A 137 -14.00 -14.78 -6.06
C THR A 137 -15.37 -14.20 -5.70
N THR A 138 -16.15 -14.89 -4.87
CA THR A 138 -17.49 -14.44 -4.46
C THR A 138 -17.78 -14.89 -3.03
N ALA A 139 -18.52 -14.07 -2.28
CA ALA A 139 -19.06 -14.41 -0.97
C ALA A 139 -20.50 -13.89 -0.89
N ALA A 140 -21.46 -14.80 -0.85
CA ALA A 140 -22.88 -14.50 -0.80
C ALA A 140 -23.51 -15.07 0.47
N PHE A 141 -24.34 -14.30 1.14
CA PHE A 141 -25.13 -14.79 2.27
C PHE A 141 -26.43 -15.39 1.74
N ASP A 142 -26.68 -16.66 2.04
CA ASP A 142 -27.93 -17.34 1.74
C ASP A 142 -28.90 -17.18 2.92
N ASP A 143 -29.97 -16.40 2.72
CA ASP A 143 -30.99 -16.15 3.75
C ASP A 143 -31.79 -17.42 4.11
N ASP A 144 -31.91 -18.41 3.21
CA ASP A 144 -32.68 -19.63 3.45
C ASP A 144 -31.94 -20.58 4.40
N SER A 145 -30.65 -20.81 4.16
CA SER A 145 -29.81 -21.63 5.05
C SER A 145 -29.25 -20.84 6.25
N GLY A 146 -29.15 -19.52 6.14
CA GLY A 146 -28.50 -18.65 7.12
C GLY A 146 -26.97 -18.79 7.12
N GLN A 147 -26.38 -19.12 5.97
CA GLN A 147 -24.94 -19.40 5.82
C GLN A 147 -24.33 -18.58 4.69
N TRP A 148 -23.01 -18.41 4.73
CA TRP A 148 -22.23 -17.85 3.64
C TRP A 148 -21.82 -18.95 2.66
N LEU A 149 -21.99 -18.67 1.38
CA LEU A 149 -21.48 -19.45 0.25
C LEU A 149 -20.32 -18.66 -0.37
N LEU A 150 -19.13 -19.25 -0.35
CA LEU A 150 -17.92 -18.65 -0.92
C LEU A 150 -17.52 -19.49 -2.13
N ASP A 151 -17.38 -18.85 -3.28
CA ASP A 151 -16.85 -19.50 -4.48
C ASP A 151 -15.37 -19.13 -4.63
N THR A 152 -14.56 -20.12 -4.99
CA THR A 152 -13.13 -19.95 -5.25
C THR A 152 -12.82 -19.97 -6.75
N ALA A 153 -11.67 -19.43 -7.13
CA ALA A 153 -11.25 -19.34 -8.53
C ALA A 153 -11.06 -20.71 -9.21
N ASP A 154 -10.80 -21.77 -8.44
CA ASP A 154 -10.71 -23.17 -8.93
C ASP A 154 -12.07 -23.89 -8.95
N GLY A 155 -13.16 -23.21 -8.58
CA GLY A 155 -14.53 -23.72 -8.65
C GLY A 155 -14.99 -24.51 -7.43
N GLU A 156 -14.21 -24.55 -6.34
CA GLU A 156 -14.67 -25.05 -5.05
C GLU A 156 -15.71 -24.07 -4.45
N GLN A 157 -16.76 -24.63 -3.85
CA GLN A 157 -17.70 -23.86 -3.04
C GLN A 157 -17.51 -24.21 -1.57
N ILE A 158 -17.27 -23.19 -0.75
CA ILE A 158 -17.02 -23.30 0.68
C ILE A 158 -18.19 -22.68 1.43
N VAL A 159 -18.77 -23.45 2.36
CA VAL A 159 -19.85 -22.98 3.23
C VAL A 159 -19.28 -22.53 4.59
N ALA A 160 -19.71 -21.37 5.08
CA ALA A 160 -19.29 -20.84 6.38
C ALA A 160 -20.48 -20.25 7.15
N ASP A 161 -20.40 -20.23 8.47
CA ASP A 161 -21.36 -19.49 9.30
C ASP A 161 -20.93 -18.03 9.45
N PHE A 162 -19.62 -17.80 9.51
CA PHE A 162 -19.02 -16.48 9.63
C PHE A 162 -17.90 -16.29 8.61
N VAL A 163 -17.83 -15.09 8.03
CA VAL A 163 -16.77 -14.69 7.12
C VAL A 163 -16.08 -13.45 7.66
N LEU A 164 -14.75 -13.49 7.77
CA LEU A 164 -13.91 -12.35 8.15
C LEU A 164 -13.07 -11.92 6.95
N CYS A 165 -13.31 -10.72 6.43
CA CYS A 165 -12.51 -10.16 5.33
C CYS A 165 -11.22 -9.51 5.86
N ALA A 166 -10.10 -10.23 5.71
CA ALA A 166 -8.75 -9.79 6.08
C ALA A 166 -7.87 -9.53 4.83
N THR A 167 -8.48 -9.07 3.74
CA THR A 167 -7.89 -8.93 2.40
C THR A 167 -6.86 -7.79 2.27
N GLY A 168 -6.70 -6.97 3.30
CA GLY A 168 -5.80 -5.83 3.29
C GLY A 168 -6.30 -4.64 2.44
N VAL A 169 -5.60 -3.51 2.55
CA VAL A 169 -5.98 -2.25 1.90
C VAL A 169 -5.00 -1.79 0.80
N LEU A 170 -3.88 -2.50 0.63
CA LEU A 170 -2.79 -2.15 -0.31
C LEU A 170 -2.37 -3.33 -1.20
N GLU A 171 -3.30 -4.24 -1.48
CA GLU A 171 -3.00 -5.52 -2.12
C GLU A 171 -3.25 -5.52 -3.64
N ASN A 172 -4.24 -4.75 -4.12
CA ASN A 172 -4.54 -4.60 -5.54
C ASN A 172 -3.64 -3.54 -6.19
N PRO A 173 -2.75 -3.93 -7.13
CA PRO A 173 -1.91 -2.98 -7.87
C PRO A 173 -2.76 -2.02 -8.70
N ALA A 174 -2.40 -0.74 -8.70
CA ALA A 174 -2.96 0.25 -9.61
C ALA A 174 -1.96 0.54 -10.72
N TYR A 175 -2.27 0.06 -11.93
CA TYR A 175 -1.46 0.33 -13.10
C TYR A 175 -1.84 1.69 -13.69
N PRO A 176 -0.87 2.59 -13.93
CA PRO A 176 -1.17 3.85 -14.59
C PRO A 176 -1.54 3.61 -16.05
N ASP A 177 -2.57 4.29 -16.51
CA ASP A 177 -2.96 4.31 -17.91
C ASP A 177 -2.01 5.24 -18.68
N ILE A 178 -0.97 4.65 -19.28
CA ILE A 178 0.08 5.35 -20.03
C ILE A 178 0.06 4.82 -21.45
N GLU A 179 -0.19 5.72 -22.40
CA GLU A 179 -0.15 5.42 -23.84
C GLU A 179 1.22 4.82 -24.21
N GLY A 180 1.20 3.69 -24.92
CA GLY A 180 2.40 2.99 -25.36
C GLY A 180 3.08 2.10 -24.31
N LEU A 181 2.56 2.02 -23.07
CA LEU A 181 3.13 1.14 -22.04
C LEU A 181 2.96 -0.35 -22.39
N ASP A 182 1.88 -0.71 -23.07
CA ASP A 182 1.55 -2.06 -23.54
C ASP A 182 2.43 -2.53 -24.71
N THR A 183 2.97 -1.58 -25.48
CA THR A 183 3.86 -1.82 -26.63
C THR A 183 5.33 -1.60 -26.30
N PHE A 184 5.65 -1.24 -25.05
CA PHE A 184 7.03 -1.08 -24.59
C PHE A 184 7.78 -2.41 -24.69
N ALA A 185 8.91 -2.41 -25.41
CA ALA A 185 9.67 -3.63 -25.70
C ALA A 185 10.45 -4.18 -24.50
N GLY A 186 10.69 -3.36 -23.47
CA GLY A 186 11.37 -3.79 -22.25
C GLY A 186 10.41 -4.39 -21.22
N PRO A 187 10.93 -5.05 -20.17
CA PRO A 187 10.13 -5.46 -19.03
C PRO A 187 9.39 -4.27 -18.42
N VAL A 188 8.12 -4.51 -18.06
CA VAL A 188 7.30 -3.61 -17.24
C VAL A 188 6.88 -4.39 -16.01
N VAL A 189 7.12 -3.84 -14.83
CA VAL A 189 6.79 -4.51 -13.57
C VAL A 189 6.14 -3.54 -12.60
N HIS A 190 5.09 -4.00 -11.91
CA HIS A 190 4.58 -3.30 -10.74
C HIS A 190 5.30 -3.82 -9.50
N THR A 191 5.66 -2.94 -8.56
CA THR A 191 6.47 -3.29 -7.39
C THR A 191 5.85 -4.37 -6.50
N ALA A 192 4.51 -4.40 -6.44
CA ALA A 192 3.74 -5.44 -5.74
C ALA A 192 3.62 -6.78 -6.53
N ARG A 193 4.23 -6.88 -7.70
CA ARG A 193 4.34 -8.10 -8.54
C ARG A 193 5.76 -8.21 -9.08
N TRP A 194 6.73 -7.88 -8.23
CA TRP A 194 8.12 -7.79 -8.60
C TRP A 194 8.65 -9.15 -9.07
N ASP A 195 9.29 -9.15 -10.23
CA ASP A 195 9.96 -10.33 -10.78
C ASP A 195 11.38 -10.44 -10.19
N ALA A 196 11.63 -11.53 -9.46
CA ALA A 196 12.91 -11.78 -8.81
C ALA A 196 14.05 -12.08 -9.80
N ASP A 197 13.72 -12.56 -11.00
CA ASP A 197 14.70 -12.92 -12.04
C ASP A 197 15.08 -11.71 -12.91
N MET A 198 14.39 -10.59 -12.73
CA MET A 198 14.61 -9.37 -13.49
C MET A 198 15.97 -8.73 -13.17
N THR A 199 16.81 -8.60 -14.18
CA THR A 199 18.12 -7.96 -14.05
C THR A 199 18.01 -6.44 -14.10
N THR A 200 18.35 -5.76 -13.01
CA THR A 200 18.36 -4.29 -12.91
C THR A 200 19.76 -3.67 -12.97
N VAL A 201 20.81 -4.45 -12.68
CA VAL A 201 22.20 -3.95 -12.66
C VAL A 201 22.63 -3.54 -14.07
N GLY A 202 23.22 -2.36 -14.18
CA GLY A 202 23.74 -1.81 -15.43
C GLY A 202 22.66 -1.45 -16.46
N ARG A 203 21.38 -1.42 -16.06
CA ARG A 203 20.27 -1.06 -16.95
C ARG A 203 19.90 0.42 -16.86
N ARG A 204 19.22 0.91 -17.88
CA ARG A 204 18.53 2.21 -17.87
C ARG A 204 17.10 1.99 -17.38
N ILE A 205 16.78 2.52 -16.21
CA ILE A 205 15.55 2.19 -15.47
C ILE A 205 14.67 3.43 -15.33
N ALA A 206 13.40 3.31 -15.71
CA ALA A 206 12.36 4.26 -15.38
C ALA A 206 11.62 3.81 -14.10
N VAL A 207 11.49 4.70 -13.13
CA VAL A 207 10.68 4.49 -11.92
C VAL A 207 9.57 5.54 -11.89
N LEU A 208 8.32 5.10 -11.91
CA LEU A 208 7.14 5.95 -11.93
C LEU A 208 6.50 6.00 -10.53
N GLY A 209 6.33 7.20 -10.01
CA GLY A 209 5.63 7.45 -8.74
C GLY A 209 6.57 7.65 -7.55
N THR A 210 6.17 8.53 -6.63
CA THR A 210 6.99 9.07 -5.53
C THR A 210 6.50 8.69 -4.13
N GLY A 211 5.63 7.68 -4.02
CA GLY A 211 5.20 7.13 -2.73
C GLY A 211 6.35 6.46 -1.97
N SER A 212 6.06 5.88 -0.80
CA SER A 212 7.08 5.16 0.00
C SER A 212 7.81 4.10 -0.82
N THR A 213 7.07 3.33 -1.62
CA THR A 213 7.61 2.32 -2.53
C THR A 213 8.54 2.93 -3.57
N GLY A 214 8.11 3.95 -4.32
CA GLY A 214 8.95 4.60 -5.34
C GLY A 214 10.24 5.17 -4.75
N VAL A 215 10.16 5.79 -3.58
CA VAL A 215 11.32 6.29 -2.84
C VAL A 215 12.29 5.17 -2.47
N GLN A 216 11.80 4.03 -1.97
CA GLN A 216 12.63 2.87 -1.65
C GLN A 216 13.29 2.25 -2.89
N VAL A 217 12.51 2.06 -3.96
CA VAL A 217 12.99 1.48 -5.23
C VAL A 217 14.07 2.37 -5.85
N VAL A 218 13.86 3.70 -5.92
CA VAL A 218 14.89 4.63 -6.42
C VAL A 218 16.16 4.54 -5.59
N SER A 219 16.02 4.57 -4.26
CA SER A 219 17.15 4.44 -3.33
C SER A 219 17.94 3.14 -3.53
N ALA A 220 17.27 2.03 -3.85
CA ALA A 220 17.88 0.72 -4.01
C ALA A 220 18.49 0.50 -5.39
N LEU A 221 17.83 0.98 -6.46
CA LEU A 221 18.26 0.74 -7.85
C LEU A 221 19.31 1.73 -8.32
N GLN A 222 19.26 3.00 -7.87
CA GLN A 222 20.14 4.06 -8.35
C GLN A 222 21.64 3.70 -8.31
N PRO A 223 22.20 3.09 -7.24
CA PRO A 223 23.64 2.83 -7.17
C PRO A 223 24.18 1.88 -8.24
N GLN A 224 23.32 1.01 -8.78
CA GLN A 224 23.71 -0.06 -9.71
C GLN A 224 23.15 0.14 -11.13
N ALA A 225 22.24 1.09 -11.33
CA ALA A 225 21.69 1.43 -12.64
C ALA A 225 22.73 2.18 -13.50
N GLN A 226 22.73 1.93 -14.81
CA GLN A 226 23.46 2.76 -15.77
C GLN A 226 22.86 4.16 -15.82
N GLU A 227 21.53 4.25 -15.84
CA GLU A 227 20.77 5.50 -15.74
C GLU A 227 19.45 5.21 -15.02
N LEU A 228 19.01 6.14 -14.17
CA LEU A 228 17.72 6.07 -13.50
C LEU A 228 16.90 7.33 -13.81
N LEU A 229 15.78 7.14 -14.48
CA LEU A 229 14.79 8.18 -14.77
C LEU A 229 13.65 8.05 -13.75
N HIS A 230 13.49 9.05 -12.89
CA HIS A 230 12.44 9.05 -11.88
C HIS A 230 11.29 9.98 -12.29
N PHE A 231 10.20 9.39 -12.74
CA PHE A 231 9.01 10.11 -13.19
C PHE A 231 8.08 10.39 -12.02
N ILE A 232 7.86 11.68 -11.75
CA ILE A 232 7.06 12.11 -10.61
C ILE A 232 5.96 13.06 -11.05
N ARG A 233 4.72 12.80 -10.59
CA ARG A 233 3.59 13.71 -10.79
C ARG A 233 3.53 14.75 -9.67
N SER A 234 3.58 14.28 -8.44
CA SER A 234 3.54 15.11 -7.24
C SER A 234 4.67 14.70 -6.32
N PRO A 235 5.61 15.60 -5.97
CA PRO A 235 6.64 15.27 -4.99
C PRO A 235 6.01 15.00 -3.62
N GLN A 236 6.72 14.26 -2.78
CA GLN A 236 6.33 13.96 -1.41
C GLN A 236 7.30 14.61 -0.43
N TRP A 237 6.80 15.00 0.73
CA TRP A 237 7.69 15.29 1.85
C TRP A 237 8.34 13.99 2.28
N VAL A 238 9.67 13.92 2.31
CA VAL A 238 10.43 12.75 2.78
C VAL A 238 11.16 13.12 4.07
N LEU A 239 10.88 12.40 5.15
CA LEU A 239 11.64 12.50 6.40
C LEU A 239 12.92 11.69 6.30
N TRP A 240 13.99 12.25 6.82
CA TRP A 240 15.21 11.50 7.00
C TRP A 240 15.09 10.55 8.20
N ALA A 241 15.45 9.29 7.98
CA ALA A 241 15.73 8.33 9.04
C ALA A 241 16.82 7.36 8.56
N PRO A 242 17.68 6.84 9.46
CA PRO A 242 18.73 5.90 9.10
C PRO A 242 18.18 4.48 8.95
N MET A 243 17.39 4.24 7.89
CA MET A 243 16.64 3.00 7.67
C MET A 243 17.50 1.72 7.70
N GLY A 244 18.78 1.81 7.35
CA GLY A 244 19.72 0.68 7.41
C GLY A 244 20.48 0.53 8.73
N LEU A 245 20.04 1.17 9.81
CA LEU A 245 20.72 1.12 11.11
C LEU A 245 20.57 -0.27 11.76
N PRO A 246 21.67 -1.01 12.00
CA PRO A 246 21.62 -2.28 12.70
C PRO A 246 21.09 -2.10 14.12
N GLN A 247 20.52 -3.17 14.66
CA GLN A 247 20.09 -3.19 16.05
C GLN A 247 21.29 -3.07 16.99
N ILE A 248 21.07 -2.43 18.14
CA ILE A 248 22.12 -2.27 19.15
C ILE A 248 22.56 -3.66 19.66
N PRO A 249 23.87 -3.97 19.65
CA PRO A 249 24.38 -5.25 20.17
C PRO A 249 23.91 -5.51 21.61
N GLY A 250 23.51 -6.76 21.89
CA GLY A 250 23.05 -7.18 23.21
C GLY A 250 21.56 -6.94 23.49
N VAL A 251 20.87 -6.07 22.74
CA VAL A 251 19.41 -5.86 22.90
C VAL A 251 18.65 -7.17 22.71
N ALA A 252 18.98 -7.95 21.67
CA ALA A 252 18.37 -9.26 21.43
C ALA A 252 18.52 -10.21 22.63
N THR A 253 19.73 -10.29 23.20
CA THR A 253 20.02 -11.12 24.37
C THR A 253 19.25 -10.67 25.61
N VAL A 254 19.18 -9.36 25.85
CA VAL A 254 18.47 -8.80 27.01
C VAL A 254 16.97 -9.02 26.89
N LEU A 255 16.37 -8.67 25.74
CA LEU A 255 14.94 -8.83 25.50
C LEU A 255 14.53 -10.31 25.49
N GLY A 256 15.36 -11.19 24.93
CA GLY A 256 15.13 -12.63 24.92
C GLY A 256 15.21 -13.28 26.31
N ARG A 257 16.09 -12.80 27.20
CA ARG A 257 16.19 -13.30 28.59
C ARG A 257 15.15 -12.71 29.53
N LEU A 258 14.61 -11.54 29.21
CA LEU A 258 13.67 -10.80 30.06
C LEU A 258 12.34 -10.55 29.32
N PRO A 259 11.47 -11.56 29.18
CA PRO A 259 10.24 -11.44 28.41
C PRO A 259 9.25 -10.40 28.98
N LYS A 260 9.27 -10.16 30.29
CA LYS A 260 8.50 -9.07 30.92
C LYS A 260 8.99 -7.70 30.44
N LEU A 261 10.30 -7.49 30.41
CA LEU A 261 10.90 -6.24 29.90
C LEU A 261 10.55 -6.06 28.43
N HIS A 262 10.65 -7.11 27.61
CA HIS A 262 10.30 -7.04 26.19
C HIS A 262 8.85 -6.62 25.96
N ARG A 263 7.92 -7.17 26.76
CA ARG A 263 6.51 -6.77 26.74
C ARG A 263 6.32 -5.31 27.12
N GLU A 264 7.02 -4.81 28.13
CA GLU A 264 6.94 -3.39 28.53
C GLU A 264 7.57 -2.45 27.49
N VAL A 265 8.66 -2.87 26.83
CA VAL A 265 9.24 -2.13 25.70
C VAL A 265 8.22 -2.03 24.56
N TYR A 266 7.58 -3.14 24.19
CA TYR A 266 6.51 -3.13 23.17
C TYR A 266 5.35 -2.22 23.57
N ARG A 267 4.86 -2.32 24.81
CA ARG A 267 3.77 -1.47 25.33
C ARG A 267 4.15 0.01 25.33
N GLY A 268 5.37 0.34 25.74
CA GLY A 268 5.88 1.71 25.73
C GLY A 268 5.98 2.28 24.32
N LEU A 269 6.48 1.49 23.36
CA LEU A 269 6.51 1.89 21.95
C LEU A 269 5.11 2.04 21.36
N LEU A 270 4.18 1.14 21.70
CA LEU A 270 2.80 1.20 21.25
C LEU A 270 2.09 2.44 21.81
N TRP A 271 2.26 2.73 23.10
CA TRP A 271 1.75 3.96 23.72
C TRP A 271 2.35 5.21 23.05
N GLY A 272 3.67 5.21 22.80
CA GLY A 272 4.36 6.27 22.07
C GLY A 272 3.85 6.45 20.64
N SER A 273 3.42 5.37 19.98
CA SER A 273 2.82 5.42 18.64
C SER A 273 1.51 6.22 18.61
N GLY A 274 0.74 6.21 19.70
CA GLY A 274 -0.47 7.04 19.84
C GLY A 274 -0.18 8.54 19.73
N LEU A 275 1.02 8.98 20.15
CA LEU A 275 1.44 10.38 20.00
C LEU A 275 1.60 10.78 18.53
N PHE A 276 2.00 9.85 17.66
CA PHE A 276 2.09 10.11 16.22
C PHE A 276 0.70 10.26 15.59
N ALA A 277 -0.30 9.50 16.04
CA ALA A 277 -1.69 9.67 15.58
C ALA A 277 -2.21 11.08 15.93
N ASP A 278 -1.95 11.54 17.16
CA ASP A 278 -2.31 12.90 17.59
C ASP A 278 -1.61 13.98 16.74
N ILE A 279 -0.33 13.81 16.42
CA ILE A 279 0.45 14.74 15.57
C ILE A 279 -0.16 14.87 14.16
N VAL A 280 -0.68 13.77 13.61
CA VAL A 280 -1.26 13.74 12.27
C VAL A 280 -2.66 14.34 12.24
N LEU A 281 -3.47 14.09 13.26
CA LEU A 281 -4.90 14.46 13.27
C LEU A 281 -5.18 15.85 13.86
N ARG A 282 -4.34 16.35 14.77
CA ARG A 282 -4.59 17.59 15.51
C ARG A 282 -3.50 18.64 15.27
N PRO A 283 -3.87 19.90 15.00
CA PRO A 283 -2.92 21.01 15.04
C PRO A 283 -2.28 21.09 16.43
N SER A 284 -0.95 21.02 16.48
CA SER A 284 -0.20 21.09 17.74
C SER A 284 1.21 21.60 17.48
N TRP A 285 1.89 22.08 18.52
CA TRP A 285 3.30 22.47 18.40
C TRP A 285 4.19 21.29 17.97
N ARG A 286 3.83 20.06 18.36
CA ARG A 286 4.50 18.82 17.92
C ARG A 286 4.35 18.60 16.42
N ARG A 287 3.15 18.84 15.87
CA ARG A 287 2.92 18.84 14.41
C ARG A 287 3.80 19.87 13.72
N SER A 288 3.83 21.10 14.22
CA SER A 288 4.69 22.15 13.66
C SER A 288 6.17 21.76 13.65
N LEU A 289 6.65 21.09 14.71
CA LEU A 289 8.03 20.59 14.79
C LEU A 289 8.31 19.54 13.71
N VAL A 290 7.41 18.56 13.52
CA VAL A 290 7.57 17.54 12.47
C VAL A 290 7.49 18.16 11.08
N GLN A 291 6.61 19.13 10.86
CA GLN A 291 6.55 19.85 9.59
C GLN A 291 7.83 20.67 9.32
N ALA A 292 8.40 21.31 10.35
CA ALA A 292 9.67 22.00 10.23
C ALA A 292 10.81 21.02 9.92
N TYR A 293 10.82 19.85 10.57
CA TYR A 293 11.78 18.79 10.30
C TYR A 293 11.69 18.27 8.85
N ALA A 294 10.48 18.05 8.32
CA ALA A 294 10.29 17.64 6.93
C ALA A 294 10.86 18.66 5.93
N ARG A 295 10.60 19.96 6.16
CA ARG A 295 11.15 21.04 5.33
C ARG A 295 12.67 21.12 5.44
N ALA A 296 13.21 21.00 6.65
CA ALA A 296 14.64 20.98 6.90
C ALA A 296 15.32 19.79 6.20
N CYS A 297 14.71 18.60 6.22
CA CYS A 297 15.22 17.42 5.51
C CYS A 297 15.45 17.71 4.02
N LEU A 298 14.49 18.36 3.35
CA LEU A 298 14.62 18.74 1.95
C LEU A 298 15.71 19.80 1.74
N VAL A 299 15.68 20.88 2.54
CA VAL A 299 16.61 22.01 2.40
C VAL A 299 18.05 21.61 2.69
N VAL A 300 18.28 20.78 3.69
CA VAL A 300 19.61 20.33 4.12
C VAL A 300 20.19 19.30 3.16
N GLN A 301 19.38 18.35 2.68
CA GLN A 301 19.89 17.24 1.86
C GLN A 301 20.00 17.59 0.39
N VAL A 302 19.17 18.49 -0.16
CA VAL A 302 19.18 18.84 -1.60
C VAL A 302 19.89 20.16 -1.79
N ARG A 303 21.12 20.14 -2.37
CA ARG A 303 21.95 21.33 -2.55
C ARG A 303 21.52 22.19 -3.73
N ASP A 304 21.13 21.54 -4.83
CA ASP A 304 20.66 22.21 -6.05
C ASP A 304 19.31 22.90 -5.80
N ARG A 305 19.25 24.20 -6.08
CA ARG A 305 18.05 25.03 -5.87
C ARG A 305 16.91 24.65 -6.80
N GLU A 306 17.20 24.30 -8.05
CA GLU A 306 16.21 23.92 -9.03
C GLU A 306 15.62 22.55 -8.71
N LEU A 307 16.48 21.58 -8.39
CA LEU A 307 16.03 20.27 -7.93
C LEU A 307 15.19 20.38 -6.66
N ARG A 308 15.60 21.23 -5.70
CA ARG A 308 14.84 21.47 -4.48
C ARG A 308 13.45 22.05 -4.78
N ARG A 309 13.36 22.99 -5.72
CA ARG A 309 12.07 23.56 -6.16
C ARG A 309 11.16 22.48 -6.72
N ARG A 310 11.68 21.63 -7.61
CA ARG A 310 10.93 20.53 -8.23
C ARG A 310 10.50 19.44 -7.24
N LEU A 311 11.28 19.24 -6.18
CA LEU A 311 10.97 18.30 -5.09
C LEU A 311 10.13 18.92 -3.97
N THR A 312 9.78 20.20 -4.02
CA THR A 312 8.96 20.85 -2.99
C THR A 312 7.48 20.60 -3.27
N PRO A 313 6.75 19.88 -2.40
CA PRO A 313 5.31 19.69 -2.55
C PRO A 313 4.51 20.97 -2.31
N ASP A 314 3.36 21.06 -2.96
CA ASP A 314 2.37 22.15 -2.86
C ASP A 314 1.41 21.99 -1.66
N PHE A 315 1.49 20.88 -0.93
CA PHE A 315 0.74 20.61 0.30
C PHE A 315 1.66 20.65 1.54
N GLN A 316 1.08 20.77 2.73
CA GLN A 316 1.87 20.76 3.97
C GLN A 316 2.37 19.34 4.33
N PRO A 317 3.53 19.21 5.01
CA PRO A 317 3.90 17.91 5.58
C PRO A 317 2.80 17.39 6.50
N LEU A 318 2.62 16.06 6.49
CA LEU A 318 1.55 15.34 7.19
C LEU A 318 0.12 15.52 6.62
N CYS A 319 -0.06 16.09 5.42
CA CYS A 319 -1.34 16.02 4.68
C CYS A 319 -1.50 14.72 3.88
N LYS A 320 -0.39 14.01 3.63
CA LYS A 320 -0.35 12.65 3.08
C LYS A 320 0.42 11.76 4.05
N ARG A 321 0.32 10.43 3.88
CA ARG A 321 1.16 9.48 4.63
C ARG A 321 2.63 9.88 4.48
N GLN A 322 3.32 9.96 5.60
CA GLN A 322 4.69 10.44 5.62
C GLN A 322 5.64 9.38 5.04
N VAL A 323 6.44 9.77 4.06
CA VAL A 323 7.49 8.93 3.48
C VAL A 323 8.78 9.10 4.29
N VAL A 324 9.53 8.02 4.46
CA VAL A 324 10.78 8.00 5.23
C VAL A 324 11.88 7.38 4.38
N SER A 325 13.03 8.04 4.29
CA SER A 325 14.22 7.51 3.63
C SER A 325 15.49 8.21 4.09
N GLY A 326 16.58 7.46 4.24
CA GLY A 326 17.90 8.00 4.56
C GLY A 326 18.75 8.35 3.33
N THR A 327 18.37 7.88 2.14
CA THR A 327 19.25 7.90 0.95
C THR A 327 18.62 8.51 -0.30
N TYR A 328 17.30 8.69 -0.33
CA TYR A 328 16.58 9.09 -1.54
C TYR A 328 17.03 10.42 -2.15
N TYR A 329 17.09 11.49 -1.35
CA TYR A 329 17.55 12.79 -1.86
C TYR A 329 19.01 12.76 -2.33
N ARG A 330 19.84 11.88 -1.73
CA ARG A 330 21.22 11.68 -2.17
C ARG A 330 21.27 10.94 -3.51
N ALA A 331 20.41 9.95 -3.70
CA ALA A 331 20.29 9.17 -4.93
C ALA A 331 19.93 10.07 -6.11
N LEU A 332 18.96 10.98 -5.96
CA LEU A 332 18.56 11.91 -7.02
C LEU A 332 19.61 12.96 -7.40
N GLN A 333 20.66 13.13 -6.59
CA GLN A 333 21.77 14.05 -6.88
C GLN A 333 22.97 13.33 -7.51
N GLN A 334 22.89 12.02 -7.74
CA GLN A 334 23.94 11.27 -8.43
C GLN A 334 23.89 11.52 -9.95
N PRO A 335 25.04 11.48 -10.64
CA PRO A 335 25.12 11.82 -12.06
C PRO A 335 24.32 10.88 -12.97
N ASN A 336 24.05 9.65 -12.53
CA ASN A 336 23.24 8.67 -13.25
C ASN A 336 21.75 8.73 -12.90
N ALA A 337 21.29 9.70 -12.10
CA ALA A 337 19.88 9.85 -11.75
C ALA A 337 19.32 11.16 -12.33
N ARG A 338 18.11 11.08 -12.91
CA ARG A 338 17.39 12.24 -13.45
C ARG A 338 15.96 12.22 -12.96
N LEU A 339 15.57 13.31 -12.32
CA LEU A 339 14.16 13.55 -12.00
C LEU A 339 13.46 14.05 -13.27
N VAL A 340 12.31 13.47 -13.59
CA VAL A 340 11.44 13.88 -14.70
C VAL A 340 10.09 14.30 -14.14
N THR A 341 9.71 15.54 -14.42
CA THR A 341 8.44 16.15 -14.02
C THR A 341 7.68 16.57 -15.27
N GLY A 342 6.35 16.60 -15.23
CA GLY A 342 5.49 16.85 -16.41
C GLY A 342 5.69 18.19 -17.16
N GLY A 343 6.64 19.03 -16.75
CA GLY A 343 7.01 20.28 -17.42
C GLY A 343 8.36 20.24 -18.16
N ASP A 344 9.13 19.15 -18.07
CA ASP A 344 10.45 19.08 -18.67
C ASP A 344 10.35 18.82 -20.19
N ARG A 345 10.78 19.79 -21.00
CA ARG A 345 11.13 19.55 -22.41
C ARG A 345 12.47 18.84 -22.43
N GLU A 346 12.53 17.64 -22.98
CA GLU A 346 13.81 16.98 -23.25
C GLU A 346 14.61 17.79 -24.30
N ASP A 347 15.67 18.47 -23.86
CA ASP A 347 16.81 18.78 -24.73
C ASP A 347 17.85 17.69 -24.49
N HIS A 348 17.94 16.73 -25.41
CA HIS A 348 19.06 15.79 -25.46
C HIS A 348 20.36 16.56 -25.77
N PRO A 349 21.41 16.52 -24.92
CA PRO A 349 22.73 17.01 -25.30
C PRO A 349 23.43 15.90 -26.10
N GLY A 350 23.06 15.76 -27.37
CA GLY A 350 23.56 14.70 -28.22
C GLY A 350 23.59 15.07 -29.69
N ARG A 351 24.38 16.11 -30.05
CA ARG A 351 25.09 16.24 -31.34
C ARG A 351 25.92 17.52 -31.40
N ASP A 352 27.23 17.34 -31.49
CA ASP A 352 28.25 18.23 -32.05
C ASP A 352 28.07 19.75 -31.91
N ARG A 353 28.74 20.32 -30.89
CA ARG A 353 29.32 21.67 -31.00
C ARG A 353 30.70 21.59 -31.64
N HIS A 354 30.78 21.15 -32.89
CA HIS A 354 31.93 21.45 -33.74
C HIS A 354 31.50 22.27 -34.97
N ARG A 355 32.02 23.50 -35.03
CA ARG A 355 32.18 24.38 -36.20
C ARG A 355 31.09 24.33 -37.29
N ARG A 356 30.26 25.38 -37.35
CA ARG A 356 29.68 25.83 -38.63
C ARG A 356 30.37 27.11 -39.10
N ARG A 357 31.42 26.94 -39.92
CA ARG A 357 31.73 27.89 -40.99
C ARG A 357 30.69 27.65 -42.10
N ARG A 358 30.08 28.73 -42.57
CA ARG A 358 29.20 28.77 -43.75
C ARG A 358 29.93 28.22 -44.98
N THR A 359 29.27 27.36 -45.75
CA THR A 359 29.25 27.37 -47.22
C THR A 359 28.04 26.58 -47.71
N ALA A 360 27.53 26.98 -48.87
CA ALA A 360 26.21 26.68 -49.39
C ALA A 360 26.16 25.44 -50.30
N ARG A 361 24.91 24.98 -50.53
CA ARG A 361 24.39 24.03 -51.54
C ARG A 361 24.31 22.56 -51.12
N GLY A 362 23.08 22.01 -51.18
CA GLY A 362 22.82 20.57 -51.35
C GLY A 362 21.67 20.01 -50.49
N ARG A 363 20.53 19.74 -51.14
CA ARG A 363 19.44 18.78 -50.87
C ARG A 363 19.28 18.08 -49.50
N ARG A 364 18.01 18.08 -49.03
CA ARG A 364 17.19 17.06 -48.29
C ARG A 364 17.93 16.18 -47.27
N ASP A 365 17.55 16.14 -45.99
CA ASP A 365 16.30 15.52 -45.53
C ASP A 365 15.58 16.26 -44.40
N ARG A 366 14.25 16.27 -44.47
CA ARG A 366 13.35 16.65 -43.39
C ARG A 366 12.99 15.38 -42.60
N ALA A 367 13.48 15.27 -41.38
CA ALA A 367 12.85 14.50 -40.32
C ALA A 367 13.08 15.27 -39.01
N GLY A 368 12.21 16.24 -38.76
CA GLY A 368 12.11 16.88 -37.45
C GLY A 368 11.07 16.14 -36.66
N HIS A 369 11.48 15.23 -35.77
CA HIS A 369 10.58 14.64 -34.79
C HIS A 369 10.31 15.67 -33.70
N ARG A 370 9.05 16.09 -33.61
CA ARG A 370 8.49 16.85 -32.48
C ARG A 370 7.89 15.84 -31.53
N ILE A 371 8.38 15.76 -30.30
CA ILE A 371 7.74 14.98 -29.23
C ILE A 371 6.60 15.84 -28.64
N PRO A 372 5.34 15.37 -28.60
CA PRO A 372 4.21 16.13 -28.07
C PRO A 372 4.01 15.93 -26.56
N ARG A 373 3.09 16.73 -26.02
CA ARG A 373 2.82 16.97 -24.59
C ARG A 373 2.42 15.71 -23.82
N ALA A 374 3.08 15.44 -22.69
CA ALA A 374 2.57 14.50 -21.69
C ALA A 374 1.41 15.14 -20.90
N ARG A 375 0.20 14.57 -21.01
CA ARG A 375 -0.89 14.76 -20.04
C ARG A 375 -1.13 13.42 -19.34
N LEU A 376 -0.70 13.32 -18.09
CA LEU A 376 -1.05 12.22 -17.20
C LEU A 376 -2.44 12.52 -16.61
N HIS A 377 -3.47 11.82 -17.09
CA HIS A 377 -4.81 11.88 -16.49
C HIS A 377 -4.88 10.95 -15.28
N ALA A 378 -5.59 11.40 -14.24
CA ALA A 378 -5.81 10.62 -13.02
C ALA A 378 -7.08 9.80 -13.16
N SER A 379 -7.00 8.47 -12.98
CA SER A 379 -8.09 7.75 -12.34
C SER A 379 -7.82 7.75 -10.83
N HIS A 380 -8.81 8.16 -10.05
CA HIS A 380 -8.84 7.78 -8.63
C HIS A 380 -9.33 6.34 -8.60
N ALA A 381 -8.51 5.43 -8.09
CA ALA A 381 -8.94 4.05 -7.86
C ALA A 381 -10.03 4.05 -6.79
N ASP A 382 -11.27 3.89 -7.22
CA ASP A 382 -12.39 3.57 -6.34
C ASP A 382 -12.22 2.10 -5.94
N HIS A 383 -11.77 1.87 -4.70
CA HIS A 383 -11.52 0.54 -4.18
C HIS A 383 -12.85 -0.16 -3.90
N ARG A 384 -13.27 -1.05 -4.81
CA ARG A 384 -14.29 -2.05 -4.52
C ARG A 384 -13.60 -3.41 -4.33
N PRO A 385 -13.63 -4.00 -3.12
CA PRO A 385 -13.36 -5.42 -3.00
C PRO A 385 -14.39 -6.21 -3.82
N GLY A 386 -14.12 -7.49 -4.09
CA GLY A 386 -15.05 -8.39 -4.79
C GLY A 386 -16.49 -8.25 -4.28
N ARG A 387 -17.48 -8.48 -5.15
CA ARG A 387 -18.89 -8.28 -4.85
C ARG A 387 -19.31 -9.12 -3.64
N ALA A 388 -19.26 -8.52 -2.46
CA ALA A 388 -20.10 -8.91 -1.34
C ALA A 388 -21.44 -8.20 -1.58
N ASP A 389 -22.50 -8.98 -1.76
CA ASP A 389 -23.86 -8.44 -1.90
C ASP A 389 -24.57 -8.57 -0.54
N PRO A 390 -24.50 -7.55 0.33
CA PRO A 390 -25.35 -7.53 1.51
C PRO A 390 -26.75 -7.09 1.09
N ARG A 391 -27.76 -7.95 1.36
CA ARG A 391 -29.22 -7.72 1.34
C ARG A 391 -29.73 -6.53 0.49
N PRO A 392 -30.59 -6.77 -0.51
CA PRO A 392 -31.31 -5.69 -1.18
C PRO A 392 -32.37 -5.11 -0.22
N GLY A 393 -32.00 -4.09 0.56
CA GLY A 393 -32.93 -3.46 1.50
C GLY A 393 -32.38 -2.58 2.61
N VAL A 394 -31.07 -2.35 2.70
CA VAL A 394 -30.50 -1.39 3.68
C VAL A 394 -29.97 -0.16 2.95
N GLY A 395 -30.54 0.99 3.32
CA GLY A 395 -30.34 2.27 2.65
C GLY A 395 -28.89 2.70 2.53
N ARG A 396 -28.62 3.43 1.44
CA ARG A 396 -27.41 4.19 1.19
C ARG A 396 -27.07 5.06 2.41
N GLY A 397 -25.83 4.97 2.87
CA GLY A 397 -25.35 5.72 4.01
C GLY A 397 -23.88 5.57 4.34
N ALA A 398 -22.98 5.66 3.35
CA ALA A 398 -21.79 6.50 3.56
C ALA A 398 -22.24 7.91 3.15
N ALA A 399 -22.53 8.76 4.15
CA ALA A 399 -23.12 10.06 3.92
C ALA A 399 -22.15 11.00 3.18
N GLY A 400 -22.50 11.35 1.95
CA GLY A 400 -21.95 12.47 1.19
C GLY A 400 -23.11 13.18 0.50
N LEU A 401 -23.24 14.48 0.77
CA LEU A 401 -24.29 15.37 0.25
C LEU A 401 -24.31 15.43 -1.30
N PRO A 402 -25.46 15.66 -1.94
CA PRO A 402 -25.54 15.88 -3.38
C PRO A 402 -25.26 17.36 -3.69
N ASP A 403 -24.37 17.63 -4.66
CA ASP A 403 -24.35 18.91 -5.37
C ASP A 403 -24.76 18.65 -6.82
N ASP A 404 -25.94 19.16 -7.17
CA ASP A 404 -26.42 19.31 -8.53
C ASP A 404 -25.63 20.43 -9.21
N ARG A 405 -24.93 20.11 -10.30
CA ARG A 405 -24.95 20.88 -11.56
C ARG A 405 -24.03 20.24 -12.60
N ASP A 406 -24.65 19.63 -13.59
CA ASP A 406 -24.08 19.37 -14.91
C ASP A 406 -24.13 20.66 -15.74
N PRO A 407 -22.98 21.09 -16.32
CA PRO A 407 -23.03 21.70 -17.62
C PRO A 407 -22.00 21.07 -18.57
N GLY A 408 -22.51 20.24 -19.48
CA GLY A 408 -22.05 20.03 -20.86
C GLY A 408 -20.58 20.32 -21.18
N ILE A 409 -19.80 19.26 -21.37
CA ILE A 409 -18.45 19.34 -21.94
C ILE A 409 -18.56 19.34 -23.48
N PRO A 410 -18.03 20.36 -24.18
CA PRO A 410 -17.93 20.35 -25.64
C PRO A 410 -16.80 19.44 -26.14
N GLU A 411 -16.95 18.99 -27.38
CA GLU A 411 -16.20 17.97 -28.12
C GLU A 411 -14.66 18.01 -27.99
N SER A 412 -14.12 16.79 -28.03
CA SER A 412 -12.71 16.40 -28.05
C SER A 412 -11.94 16.95 -29.26
N VAL A 413 -10.77 17.54 -29.02
CA VAL A 413 -9.74 17.74 -30.04
C VAL A 413 -8.56 16.80 -29.74
N HIS A 414 -8.43 15.77 -30.57
CA HIS A 414 -7.35 14.78 -30.52
C HIS A 414 -5.99 15.41 -30.81
N GLY A 415 -4.99 15.09 -29.97
CA GLY A 415 -3.58 15.31 -30.23
C GLY A 415 -2.76 14.20 -29.57
N PRO A 416 -1.61 13.80 -30.16
CA PRO A 416 -0.84 12.61 -29.76
C PRO A 416 -0.24 12.74 -28.35
N GLY A 417 -0.27 11.65 -27.57
CA GLY A 417 0.31 11.54 -26.23
C GLY A 417 1.74 10.97 -26.21
N PRO A 418 2.27 10.63 -25.01
CA PRO A 418 3.71 10.51 -24.77
C PRO A 418 4.35 9.22 -25.31
N GLU A 419 5.55 9.35 -25.86
CA GLU A 419 6.45 8.26 -26.23
C GLU A 419 7.45 8.07 -25.08
N LEU A 420 7.49 6.89 -24.44
CA LEU A 420 8.57 6.55 -23.49
C LEU A 420 9.89 6.59 -24.27
N ALA A 421 10.79 7.48 -23.87
CA ALA A 421 12.01 7.81 -24.61
C ALA A 421 12.77 6.56 -25.11
N ASP A 422 13.27 6.63 -26.35
CA ASP A 422 14.19 5.66 -26.93
C ASP A 422 15.32 5.35 -25.94
N GLY A 423 15.35 4.11 -25.43
CA GLY A 423 16.43 3.64 -24.56
C GLY A 423 16.12 3.53 -23.06
N VAL A 424 14.87 3.44 -22.65
CA VAL A 424 14.53 2.85 -21.34
C VAL A 424 14.56 1.33 -21.49
N ASP A 425 15.24 0.62 -20.58
CA ASP A 425 15.33 -0.85 -20.60
C ASP A 425 14.29 -1.50 -19.66
N LEU A 426 13.72 -0.74 -18.71
CA LEU A 426 12.80 -1.23 -17.68
C LEU A 426 11.89 -0.12 -17.16
N ALA A 427 10.60 -0.38 -16.98
CA ALA A 427 9.67 0.50 -16.26
C ALA A 427 9.13 -0.16 -14.98
N ALA A 428 9.33 0.49 -13.84
CA ALA A 428 8.73 0.13 -12.56
C ALA A 428 7.61 1.12 -12.22
N ALA A 429 6.35 0.68 -12.28
CA ALA A 429 5.18 1.52 -12.02
C ALA A 429 4.61 1.35 -10.61
N PHE A 430 4.01 2.43 -10.11
CA PHE A 430 3.25 2.50 -8.85
C PHE A 430 1.99 3.36 -9.03
N GLY A 431 0.94 3.05 -8.26
CA GLY A 431 -0.29 3.83 -8.15
C GLY A 431 -0.49 4.47 -6.77
#